data_AF-A0A9P1PXN1-F1
#
_entry.id   AF-A0A9P1PXN1-F1
#
_cell.length_a   1.000
_cell.length_b   1.000
_cell.length_c   1.000
_cell.angle_alpha   90.00
_cell.angle_beta   90.00
_cell.angle_gamma   90.00
#
_symmetry.space_group_name_H-M   'P 1'
#
loop_
_entity.id
_entity.type
_entity.pdbx_description
1 polymer ?
#
loop_
_entity_poly.entity_id
_entity_poly.type
_entity_poly.pdbx_seq_one_letter_code
_entity_poly.pdbx_strand_id
1 'polypeptide(L)' 'MTEPRIQKLFKRDGKHSYKFRRADVAEKIAEYFGDDEVDSSHYIRAGRVLREGYELGIIKKVGAARYQMSEVKS' A
#
# COMPACT_ATOMS: atom_id res chain seq x y z
N MET A 1 -5.51 -14.76 9.13
CA MET A 1 -4.45 -13.72 9.09
C MET A 1 -5.08 -12.40 8.70
N THR A 2 -4.66 -11.31 9.33
CA THR A 2 -5.13 -9.94 9.04
C THR A 2 -4.26 -9.31 7.94
N GLU A 3 -4.85 -8.47 7.09
CA GLU A 3 -4.12 -7.75 6.04
C GLU A 3 -2.99 -6.87 6.63
N PRO A 4 -1.84 -6.77 5.96
CA PRO A 4 -0.79 -5.85 6.38
C PRO A 4 -1.20 -4.40 6.13
N ARG A 5 -0.93 -3.52 7.11
CA ARG A 5 -1.13 -2.07 6.93
C ARG A 5 -0.17 -1.52 5.88
N ILE A 6 -0.59 -0.49 5.14
CA ILE A 6 0.22 0.14 4.08
C ILE A 6 1.59 0.64 4.58
N GLN A 7 1.68 1.08 5.85
CA GLN A 7 2.95 1.49 6.49
C GLN A 7 3.94 0.34 6.63
N LYS A 8 3.45 -0.89 6.87
CA LYS A 8 4.28 -2.09 6.98
C LYS A 8 4.81 -2.52 5.61
N LEU A 9 3.98 -2.38 4.57
CA LEU A 9 4.33 -2.74 3.20
C LEU A 9 5.38 -1.83 2.58
N PHE A 10 5.26 -0.51 2.78
CA PHE A 10 6.12 0.47 2.10
C PHE A 10 7.25 1.03 2.95
N LYS A 11 7.38 0.57 4.21
CA LYS A 11 8.30 1.04 5.27
C LYS A 11 8.39 2.56 5.41
N ARG A 12 8.50 3.04 6.64
CA ARG A 12 8.72 4.46 6.93
C ARG A 12 10.19 4.85 6.71
N ASP A 13 10.84 4.39 5.63
CA ASP A 13 12.28 4.59 5.37
C ASP A 13 12.59 6.01 4.83
N GLY A 14 11.86 7.03 5.30
CA GLY A 14 12.10 8.44 4.93
C GLY A 14 11.80 8.83 3.48
N LYS A 15 11.56 7.86 2.58
CA LYS A 15 11.19 8.10 1.17
C LYS A 15 9.70 8.39 1.02
N HIS A 16 9.21 9.43 1.71
CA HIS A 16 7.84 9.92 1.56
C HIS A 16 7.53 10.38 0.13
N SER A 17 8.55 10.61 -0.71
CA SER A 17 8.43 10.95 -2.12
C SER A 17 8.06 9.78 -3.04
N TYR A 18 8.15 8.54 -2.57
CA TYR A 18 7.84 7.37 -3.40
C TYR A 18 6.35 7.30 -3.74
N LYS A 19 6.07 7.19 -5.05
CA LYS A 19 4.70 7.06 -5.58
C LYS A 19 4.47 5.62 -5.98
N PHE A 20 3.36 5.06 -5.52
CA PHE A 20 2.99 3.67 -5.79
C PHE A 20 1.54 3.56 -6.30
N ARG A 21 1.23 2.43 -6.93
CA ARG A 21 -0.06 2.06 -7.50
C ARG A 21 -0.60 0.83 -6.76
N ARG A 22 -1.85 0.48 -7.08
CA ARG A 22 -2.48 -0.74 -6.54
C ARG A 22 -1.73 -2.02 -6.89
N ALA A 23 -1.09 -2.08 -8.06
CA ALA A 23 -0.27 -3.23 -8.47
C ALA A 23 0.93 -3.42 -7.52
N ASP A 24 1.69 -2.36 -7.26
CA ASP A 24 2.81 -2.38 -6.31
C ASP A 24 2.37 -2.83 -4.90
N VAL A 25 1.17 -2.42 -4.46
CA VAL A 25 0.61 -2.89 -3.17
C VAL A 25 0.27 -4.38 -3.23
N ALA A 26 -0.29 -4.87 -4.34
CA ALA A 26 -0.63 -6.28 -4.51
C ALA A 26 0.62 -7.17 -4.49
N GLU A 27 1.71 -6.74 -5.16
CA GLU A 27 3.01 -7.39 -5.10
C GLU A 27 3.55 -7.45 -3.67
N LYS A 28 3.51 -6.34 -2.93
CA LYS A 28 3.94 -6.33 -1.52
C LYS A 28 3.07 -7.21 -0.61
N ILE A 29 1.80 -7.41 -0.94
CA ILE A 29 0.93 -8.33 -0.22
C ILE A 29 1.29 -9.79 -0.54
N ALA A 30 1.58 -10.12 -1.80
CA ALA A 30 2.05 -11.46 -2.17
C ALA A 30 3.38 -11.80 -1.47
N GLU A 31 4.35 -10.88 -1.52
CA GLU A 31 5.62 -10.99 -0.78
C GLU A 31 5.38 -11.20 0.73
N TYR A 32 4.38 -10.52 1.31
CA TYR A 32 4.06 -10.62 2.73
C TYR A 32 3.52 -12.00 3.12
N PHE A 33 2.73 -12.62 2.25
CA PHE A 33 2.16 -13.94 2.48
C PHE A 33 3.06 -15.09 2.00
N GLY A 34 4.13 -14.77 1.27
CA GLY A 34 5.05 -15.77 0.70
C GLY A 34 4.47 -16.45 -0.53
N ASP A 35 3.59 -15.76 -1.25
CA ASP A 35 2.97 -16.26 -2.47
C ASP A 35 3.89 -16.01 -3.68
N ASP A 36 4.07 -17.03 -4.53
CA ASP A 36 4.96 -16.97 -5.70
C ASP A 36 4.39 -16.11 -6.85
N GLU A 37 3.06 -15.94 -6.88
CA GLU A 37 2.35 -15.22 -7.95
C GLU A 37 1.32 -14.23 -7.41
N VAL A 38 1.15 -13.12 -8.13
CA VAL A 38 0.12 -12.12 -7.84
C VAL A 38 -1.16 -12.44 -8.61
N ASP A 39 -2.19 -12.86 -7.88
CA ASP A 39 -3.51 -13.16 -8.43
C ASP A 39 -4.57 -12.06 -8.14
N SER A 40 -5.81 -12.30 -8.58
CA SER A 40 -6.94 -11.39 -8.35
C SER A 40 -7.23 -11.11 -6.88
N SER A 41 -6.94 -12.06 -5.98
CA SER A 41 -7.18 -11.89 -4.55
C SER A 41 -6.25 -10.82 -3.97
N HIS A 42 -4.99 -10.79 -4.40
CA HIS A 42 -4.02 -9.77 -4.01
C HIS A 42 -4.46 -8.36 -4.41
N TYR A 43 -5.04 -8.20 -5.61
CA TYR A 43 -5.59 -6.92 -6.03
C TYR A 43 -6.77 -6.49 -5.16
N ILE A 44 -7.67 -7.41 -4.78
CA ILE A 44 -8.78 -7.11 -3.88
C ILE A 44 -8.25 -6.64 -2.51
N ARG A 45 -7.28 -7.36 -1.94
CA ARG A 45 -6.61 -7.01 -0.69
C ARG A 45 -5.92 -5.65 -0.76
N ALA A 46 -5.17 -5.39 -1.83
CA ALA A 46 -4.53 -4.11 -2.10
C ALA A 46 -5.54 -2.95 -2.13
N GLY A 47 -6.73 -3.17 -2.69
CA GLY A 47 -7.81 -2.17 -2.67
C GLY A 47 -8.26 -1.82 -1.25
N ARG A 48 -8.38 -2.82 -0.36
CA ARG A 48 -8.76 -2.60 1.05
C ARG A 48 -7.66 -1.85 1.80
N VAL A 49 -6.41 -2.27 1.64
CA VAL A 49 -5.25 -1.63 2.27
C VAL A 49 -5.08 -0.16 1.84
N LEU A 50 -5.28 0.13 0.56
CA LEU A 50 -5.27 1.50 0.04
C LEU A 50 -6.41 2.35 0.61
N ARG A 51 -7.62 1.78 0.71
CA ARG A 51 -8.77 2.47 1.27
C ARG A 51 -8.53 2.82 2.75
N GLU A 52 -8.10 1.86 3.55
CA GLU A 52 -7.77 2.06 4.97
C GLU A 52 -6.67 3.13 5.12
N GLY A 53 -5.58 3.02 4.37
CA GLY A 53 -4.49 4.00 4.43
C GLY A 53 -4.94 5.42 4.07
N TYR A 54 -5.86 5.56 3.11
CA TYR A 54 -6.41 6.85 2.70
C TYR A 54 -7.35 7.43 3.75
N GLU A 55 -8.27 6.62 4.29
CA GLU A 55 -9.21 7.01 5.34
C GLU A 55 -8.49 7.44 6.63
N LEU A 56 -7.36 6.80 6.95
CA LEU A 56 -6.50 7.14 8.09
C LEU A 56 -5.55 8.32 7.82
N GLY A 57 -5.56 8.90 6.62
CA GLY A 57 -4.67 10.00 6.24
C GLY A 57 -3.19 9.61 6.10
N ILE A 58 -2.87 8.31 6.15
CA ILE A 58 -1.51 7.77 6.05
C ILE A 58 -0.96 7.91 4.63
N ILE A 59 -1.84 7.86 3.62
CA ILE A 59 -1.49 8.05 2.21
C ILE A 59 -2.41 9.09 1.58
N LYS A 60 -1.93 9.71 0.50
CA LYS A 60 -2.69 10.64 -0.33
C LYS A 60 -2.66 10.22 -1.79
N LYS A 61 -3.73 10.53 -2.52
CA LYS A 61 -3.80 10.33 -3.97
C LYS A 61 -3.11 11.50 -4.68
N VAL A 62 -2.16 11.20 -5.56
CA VAL A 62 -1.29 12.21 -6.20
C VAL A 62 -1.34 12.16 -7.74
N GLY A 63 -2.33 11.47 -8.30
CA GLY A 63 -2.57 11.38 -9.73
C GLY A 63 -3.53 10.26 -10.08
N ALA A 64 -3.68 9.98 -11.38
CA ALA A 64 -4.45 8.86 -11.87
C ALA A 64 -3.86 7.54 -11.33
N ALA A 65 -4.60 6.90 -10.42
CA ALA A 65 -4.23 5.63 -9.77
C ALA A 65 -2.87 5.61 -9.05
N ARG A 66 -2.36 6.78 -8.61
CA ARG A 66 -1.10 6.90 -7.88
C ARG A 66 -1.32 7.42 -6.46
N TYR A 67 -0.64 6.80 -5.51
CA TYR A 67 -0.66 7.09 -4.09
C TYR A 67 0.74 7.42 -3.61
N GLN A 68 0.82 8.17 -2.52
CA GLN A 68 2.07 8.56 -1.88
C GLN A 68 1.86 8.54 -0.37
N MET A 69 2.88 8.19 0.40
CA MET A 69 2.85 8.31 1.86
C MET A 69 2.66 9.77 2.27
N SER A 70 1.80 10.01 3.24
CA SER A 70 1.63 11.31 3.88
C SER A 70 2.78 11.56 4.86
N GLU A 71 3.21 12.81 4.95
CA GLU A 71 4.08 13.26 6.04
C GLU A 71 3.24 13.24 7.32
N VAL A 72 3.45 12.22 8.15
CA VAL A 72 2.89 12.21 9.49
C VAL A 72 3.67 13.27 10.27
N LYS A 73 3.06 14.44 10.48
CA LYS A 73 3.55 15.43 11.44
C LYS A 73 3.55 14.74 12.81
N SER A 74 4.74 14.44 13.32
CA SER A 74 4.94 14.10 14.73
C SER A 74 4.58 15.29 15.62
#